data_AF-A0A314Y8D0-F1
#
_entry.id   AF-A0A314Y8D0-F1
#
_cell.length_a   1.000
_cell.length_b   1.000
_cell.length_c   1.000
_cell.angle_alpha   90.00
_cell.angle_beta   90.00
_cell.angle_gamma   90.00
#
_symmetry.space_group_name_H-M   'P 1'
#
loop_
_entity.id
_entity.type
_entity.pdbx_description
1 polymer ?
#
loop_
_entity_poly.entity_id
_entity_poly.type
_entity_poly.pdbx_seq_one_letter_code
_entity_poly.pdbx_strand_id
1 'polypeptide(L)'
;MAWFVHPLTLTLFSYLTLPPESPSNFHHSPCNRNPQGLVTYRFGYIPSTNEYKVLQILSFRLDSDGKWDLQFNTFTLGRDSWWRPLQVDPRDLPFDALAYAYDSHNNLCTYGSVCLNGAVLWIYEKQKLIVAFDVRGETFKAIPLSEDYDKESADYFDLTNQQTNAECR
;
A
#
# COMPACT_ATOMS: atom_id res chain seq x y z
N MET A 1 -7.01 -9.67 44.25
CA MET A 1 -7.62 -10.34 43.08
C MET A 1 -6.96 -9.76 41.85
N ALA A 2 -6.03 -10.52 41.27
CA ALA A 2 -5.27 -10.11 40.09
C ALA A 2 -6.01 -10.60 38.84
N TRP A 3 -6.27 -9.69 37.91
CA TRP A 3 -6.74 -10.04 36.58
C TRP A 3 -5.55 -10.54 35.76
N PHE A 4 -5.57 -11.83 35.43
CA PHE A 4 -4.64 -12.42 34.47
C PHE A 4 -5.00 -11.92 33.07
N VAL A 5 -4.13 -11.08 32.51
CA VAL A 5 -4.06 -10.85 31.06
C VAL A 5 -3.50 -12.14 30.48
N HIS A 6 -4.34 -12.91 29.77
CA HIS A 6 -3.88 -14.12 29.11
C HIS A 6 -3.02 -13.72 27.89
N PRO A 7 -1.73 -14.08 27.87
CA PRO A 7 -0.90 -13.90 26.69
C PRO A 7 -1.05 -15.16 25.85
N LEU A 8 -1.87 -15.09 24.81
CA LEU A 8 -1.65 -15.94 23.63
C LEU A 8 -0.95 -15.05 22.60
N THR A 9 0.34 -14.79 22.82
CA THR A 9 1.42 -15.36 22.01
C THR A 9 1.09 -15.39 20.51
N LEU A 10 1.31 -14.25 19.87
CA LEU A 10 2.16 -14.06 18.68
C LEU A 10 2.91 -15.31 18.18
N THR A 11 2.22 -16.29 17.62
CA THR A 11 2.81 -17.31 16.74
C THR A 11 1.75 -17.88 15.80
N LEU A 12 1.16 -17.02 14.95
CA LEU A 12 0.46 -17.47 13.74
C LEU A 12 0.61 -16.47 12.59
N PHE A 13 1.85 -16.02 12.33
CA PHE A 13 2.21 -15.39 11.06
C PHE A 13 3.23 -16.24 10.29
N SER A 14 3.14 -17.56 10.42
CA SER A 14 3.83 -18.50 9.55
C SER A 14 3.09 -18.54 8.21
N TYR A 15 3.47 -17.62 7.33
CA TYR A 15 3.28 -17.67 5.87
C TYR A 15 1.84 -17.79 5.37
N LEU A 16 1.09 -16.68 5.40
CA LEU A 16 0.08 -16.46 4.37
C LEU A 16 0.81 -16.34 3.02
N THR A 17 0.95 -17.45 2.32
CA THR A 17 1.38 -17.44 0.92
C THR A 17 0.22 -16.93 0.09
N LEU A 18 0.21 -15.61 -0.14
CA LEU A 18 -0.66 -15.04 -1.17
C LEU A 18 -0.27 -15.64 -2.51
N PRO A 19 -1.23 -15.86 -3.44
CA PRO A 19 -0.90 -16.31 -4.78
C PRO A 19 0.18 -15.39 -5.37
N PRO A 20 1.11 -15.92 -6.19
CA PRO A 20 2.09 -15.09 -6.89
C PRO A 20 1.39 -13.99 -7.71
N GLU A 21 2.16 -13.03 -8.23
CA GLU A 21 1.65 -11.91 -9.04
C GLU A 21 0.53 -12.35 -10.00
N SER A 22 -0.52 -11.52 -10.10
CA SER A 22 -1.67 -11.76 -10.99
C SER A 22 -1.21 -12.28 -12.35
N PRO A 23 -1.90 -13.26 -12.99
CA PRO A 23 -1.61 -13.62 -14.38
C PRO A 23 -1.82 -12.37 -15.22
N SER A 24 -0.72 -11.72 -15.48
CA SER A 24 -0.63 -10.49 -16.22
C SER A 24 -0.97 -10.85 -17.65
N ASN A 25 -2.10 -10.35 -18.13
CA ASN A 25 -2.26 -10.11 -19.56
C ASN A 25 -1.34 -8.93 -19.92
N PHE A 26 -0.02 -9.10 -19.74
CA PHE A 26 0.97 -8.28 -20.42
C PHE A 26 0.77 -8.57 -21.90
N HIS A 27 0.01 -7.73 -22.60
CA HIS A 27 0.05 -7.72 -24.05
C HIS A 27 1.52 -7.49 -24.43
N HIS A 28 2.13 -8.55 -24.95
CA HIS A 28 3.55 -8.67 -25.20
C HIS A 28 4.08 -7.47 -25.99
N SER A 29 4.81 -6.59 -25.30
CA SER A 29 5.83 -5.75 -25.95
C SER A 29 7.14 -6.54 -25.94
N PRO A 30 7.82 -6.73 -27.09
CA PRO A 30 8.91 -7.70 -27.24
C PRO A 30 10.27 -7.18 -26.75
N CYS A 31 10.32 -6.46 -25.62
CA CYS A 31 11.58 -6.08 -24.96
C CYS A 31 11.71 -6.78 -23.61
N ASN A 32 12.43 -7.89 -23.61
CA ASN A 32 12.79 -8.68 -22.44
C ASN A 32 14.03 -8.06 -21.75
N ARG A 33 13.89 -7.59 -20.50
CA ARG A 33 14.85 -7.73 -19.37
C ARG A 33 14.40 -6.90 -18.13
N ASN A 34 14.19 -7.62 -17.02
CA ASN A 34 13.79 -7.17 -15.67
C ASN A 34 12.39 -6.54 -15.53
N PRO A 35 11.53 -7.02 -14.61
CA PRO A 35 10.37 -6.25 -14.20
C PRO A 35 10.88 -5.02 -13.43
N GLN A 36 10.86 -3.84 -14.07
CA GLN A 36 11.08 -2.55 -13.40
C GLN A 36 9.84 -2.17 -12.58
N GLY A 37 9.31 -3.13 -11.82
CA GLY A 37 8.05 -3.03 -11.10
C GLY A 37 8.27 -3.10 -9.61
N LEU A 38 7.54 -2.28 -8.86
CA LEU A 38 7.43 -2.37 -7.40
C LEU A 38 6.05 -2.94 -7.05
N VAL A 39 6.04 -3.95 -6.20
CA VAL A 39 4.82 -4.53 -5.64
C VAL A 39 4.73 -4.18 -4.17
N THR A 40 3.62 -3.59 -3.75
CA THR A 40 3.32 -3.37 -2.34
C THR A 40 1.99 -3.99 -1.97
N TYR A 41 1.88 -4.39 -0.71
CA TYR A 41 0.69 -5.04 -0.16
C TYR A 41 0.17 -4.26 1.03
N ARG A 42 -1.15 -4.15 1.12
CA ARG A 42 -1.83 -3.52 2.26
C ARG A 42 -2.96 -4.41 2.75
N PHE A 43 -3.03 -4.60 4.05
CA PHE A 43 -3.93 -5.55 4.67
C PHE A 43 -5.13 -4.83 5.30
N GLY A 44 -6.34 -5.25 4.94
CA GLY A 44 -7.60 -4.68 5.39
C GLY A 44 -8.50 -5.71 6.07
N TYR A 45 -9.33 -5.23 6.99
CA TYR A 45 -10.30 -6.02 7.75
C TYR A 45 -11.66 -5.34 7.73
N ILE A 46 -12.72 -6.10 7.45
CA ILE A 46 -14.12 -5.65 7.47
C ILE A 46 -14.81 -6.23 8.72
N PRO A 47 -15.01 -5.44 9.80
CA PRO A 47 -15.58 -5.97 11.04
C PRO A 47 -16.99 -6.56 10.88
N SER A 48 -17.83 -5.95 10.05
CA SER A 48 -19.22 -6.38 9.87
C SER A 48 -19.40 -7.73 9.16
N THR A 49 -18.41 -8.19 8.39
CA THR A 49 -18.45 -9.48 7.68
C THR A 49 -17.37 -10.45 8.17
N ASN A 50 -16.50 -10.01 9.09
CA ASN A 50 -15.33 -10.74 9.55
C ASN A 50 -14.42 -11.20 8.40
N GLU A 51 -14.30 -10.36 7.37
CA GLU A 51 -13.51 -10.66 6.17
C GLU A 51 -12.19 -9.90 6.18
N TYR A 52 -11.16 -10.56 5.70
CA TYR A 52 -9.86 -9.95 5.46
C TYR A 52 -9.65 -9.82 3.95
N LYS A 53 -9.19 -8.65 3.51
CA LYS A 53 -8.78 -8.44 2.13
C LYS A 53 -7.38 -7.85 2.07
N VAL A 54 -6.65 -8.22 1.04
CA VAL A 54 -5.36 -7.64 0.72
C VAL A 54 -5.52 -6.79 -0.54
N LEU A 55 -5.03 -5.55 -0.49
CA LEU A 55 -4.83 -4.70 -1.64
C LEU A 55 -3.38 -4.87 -2.10
N GLN A 56 -3.17 -5.29 -3.34
CA GLN A 56 -1.88 -5.27 -4.02
C GLN A 56 -1.84 -4.04 -4.93
N ILE A 57 -0.71 -3.33 -4.88
CA ILE A 57 -0.44 -2.16 -5.72
C ILE A 57 0.83 -2.46 -6.51
N LEU A 58 0.68 -2.50 -7.83
CA LEU A 58 1.75 -2.76 -8.79
C LEU A 58 2.09 -1.46 -9.49
N SER A 59 3.28 -0.93 -9.27
CA SER A 59 3.80 0.23 -10.01
C SER A 59 4.85 -0.26 -10.98
N PHE A 60 4.73 0.02 -12.26
CA PHE A 60 5.67 -0.48 -13.25
C PHE A 60 5.87 0.50 -14.40
N ARG A 61 7.01 0.38 -15.05
CA ARG A 61 7.35 1.15 -16.24
C ARG A 61 6.77 0.48 -17.48
N LEU A 62 6.07 1.23 -18.33
CA LEU A 62 5.49 0.74 -19.60
C LEU A 62 6.51 0.65 -20.73
N ASP A 63 7.46 1.57 -20.78
CA ASP A 63 8.43 1.72 -21.88
C ASP A 63 9.76 2.34 -21.44
N SER A 64 10.75 2.34 -22.34
CA SER A 64 12.05 3.00 -22.11
C SER A 64 11.98 4.53 -22.02
N ASP A 65 10.85 5.14 -22.33
CA ASP A 65 10.68 6.59 -22.35
C ASP A 65 10.29 7.15 -20.98
N GLY A 66 10.09 6.26 -20.01
CA GLY A 66 9.86 6.63 -18.61
C GLY A 66 8.38 6.75 -18.27
N LYS A 67 7.49 6.20 -19.10
CA LYS A 67 6.07 6.15 -18.79
C LYS A 67 5.81 5.13 -17.69
N TRP A 68 5.13 5.57 -16.63
CA TRP A 68 4.72 4.71 -15.50
C TRP A 68 3.25 4.36 -15.59
N ASP A 69 2.88 3.25 -14.96
CA ASP A 69 1.50 2.83 -14.77
C ASP A 69 1.32 2.18 -13.39
N LEU A 70 0.06 2.12 -12.96
CA LEU A 70 -0.35 1.64 -11.66
C LEU A 70 -1.53 0.68 -11.81
N GLN A 71 -1.34 -0.55 -11.32
CA GLN A 71 -2.42 -1.54 -11.26
C GLN A 71 -2.75 -1.87 -9.81
N PHE A 72 -4.04 -2.00 -9.53
CA PHE A 72 -4.54 -2.43 -8.23
C PHE A 72 -5.22 -3.78 -8.36
N ASN A 73 -4.85 -4.71 -7.48
CA ASN A 73 -5.53 -5.98 -7.35
C ASN A 73 -6.01 -6.18 -5.92
N THR A 74 -7.04 -6.97 -5.73
CA THR A 74 -7.51 -7.37 -4.41
C THR A 74 -7.59 -8.88 -4.28
N PHE A 75 -7.42 -9.36 -3.05
CA PHE A 75 -7.56 -10.76 -2.69
C PHE A 75 -8.28 -10.87 -1.35
N THR A 76 -9.42 -11.56 -1.34
CA THR A 76 -10.21 -11.84 -0.14
C THR A 76 -9.80 -13.17 0.45
N LEU A 77 -9.25 -13.15 1.67
CA LEU A 77 -8.75 -14.35 2.32
C LEU A 77 -9.87 -15.35 2.60
N GLY A 78 -9.64 -16.62 2.24
CA GLY A 78 -10.60 -17.71 2.42
C GLY A 78 -11.77 -17.72 1.43
N ARG A 79 -11.84 -16.74 0.51
CA ARG A 79 -12.85 -16.67 -0.56
C ARG A 79 -12.22 -16.74 -1.94
N ASP A 80 -11.17 -15.96 -2.18
CA ASP A 80 -10.54 -15.86 -3.49
C ASP A 80 -9.45 -16.93 -3.63
N SER A 81 -9.30 -17.47 -4.84
CA SER A 81 -8.20 -18.39 -5.19
C SER A 81 -7.08 -17.68 -5.98
N TRP A 82 -7.34 -16.46 -6.46
CA TRP A 82 -6.41 -15.66 -7.26
C TRP A 82 -6.67 -14.16 -7.06
N TRP A 83 -5.66 -13.34 -7.37
CA TRP A 83 -5.79 -11.88 -7.41
C TRP A 83 -6.86 -11.44 -8.40
N ARG A 84 -7.77 -10.57 -7.96
CA ARG A 84 -8.75 -9.93 -8.82
C ARG A 84 -8.34 -8.48 -9.13
N PRO A 85 -8.22 -8.08 -10.40
CA PRO A 85 -7.95 -6.70 -10.75
C PRO A 85 -9.12 -5.80 -10.36
N LEU A 86 -8.81 -4.68 -9.73
CA LEU A 86 -9.79 -3.62 -9.49
C LEU A 86 -10.02 -2.88 -10.81
N GLN A 87 -11.29 -2.69 -11.15
CA GLN A 87 -11.70 -1.92 -12.33
C GLN A 87 -11.72 -0.44 -11.95
N VAL A 88 -10.56 0.19 -11.96
CA VAL A 88 -10.40 1.62 -11.62
C VAL A 88 -9.64 2.30 -12.76
N ASP A 89 -10.23 3.32 -13.35
CA ASP A 89 -9.52 4.19 -14.28
C ASP A 89 -8.59 5.09 -13.46
N PRO A 90 -7.29 5.20 -13.78
CA PRO A 90 -6.38 6.10 -13.10
C PRO A 90 -6.86 7.56 -13.05
N ARG A 91 -7.71 7.99 -13.99
CA ARG A 91 -8.31 9.34 -14.03
C ARG A 91 -9.44 9.54 -13.01
N ASP A 92 -10.03 8.45 -12.52
CA ASP A 92 -11.10 8.47 -11.51
C ASP A 92 -10.54 8.37 -10.09
N LEU A 93 -9.22 8.21 -9.94
CA LEU A 93 -8.58 8.19 -8.63
C LEU A 93 -8.55 9.59 -8.01
N PRO A 94 -8.73 9.68 -6.68
CA PRO A 94 -8.71 10.95 -5.96
C PRO A 94 -7.28 11.48 -5.70
N PHE A 95 -6.28 10.96 -6.41
CA PHE A 95 -4.87 11.36 -6.33
C PHE A 95 -4.20 11.08 -7.68
N ASP A 96 -3.12 11.79 -8.01
CA ASP A 96 -2.33 11.49 -9.23
C ASP A 96 -1.62 10.13 -9.09
N ALA A 97 -2.20 9.13 -9.76
CA ALA A 97 -1.75 7.75 -9.74
C ALA A 97 -0.41 7.54 -10.46
N LEU A 98 -0.13 8.31 -11.51
CA LEU A 98 1.09 8.20 -12.29
C LEU A 98 2.27 8.79 -11.50
N ALA A 99 2.05 9.94 -10.86
CA ALA A 99 3.01 10.50 -9.92
C ALA A 99 3.28 9.51 -8.77
N TYR A 100 2.24 8.91 -8.21
CA TYR A 100 2.37 7.91 -7.14
C TYR A 100 3.18 6.68 -7.58
N ALA A 101 2.95 6.16 -8.79
CA ALA A 101 3.70 5.03 -9.33
C ALA A 101 5.20 5.33 -9.42
N TYR A 102 5.54 6.50 -9.99
CA TYR A 102 6.92 6.98 -10.07
C TYR A 102 7.56 7.15 -8.69
N ASP A 103 6.87 7.82 -7.76
CA ASP A 103 7.40 8.11 -6.43
C ASP A 103 7.60 6.83 -5.61
N SER A 104 6.66 5.89 -5.70
CA SER A 104 6.75 4.61 -5.00
C SER A 104 7.95 3.79 -5.45
N HIS A 105 8.25 3.75 -6.77
CA HIS A 105 9.42 3.07 -7.29
C HIS A 105 10.73 3.65 -6.77
N ASN A 106 10.78 4.96 -6.53
CA ASN A 106 11.95 5.63 -5.96
C ASN A 106 12.01 5.52 -4.42
N ASN A 107 11.22 4.65 -3.81
CA ASN A 107 11.10 4.45 -2.35
C ASN A 107 10.66 5.71 -1.58
N LEU A 108 9.96 6.63 -2.25
CA LEU A 108 9.45 7.87 -1.65
C LEU A 108 8.04 7.72 -1.07
N CYS A 109 7.43 6.53 -1.17
CA CYS A 109 6.06 6.27 -0.68
C CYS A 109 5.97 4.98 0.16
N THR A 110 7.09 4.53 0.73
CA THR A 110 7.25 3.23 1.41
C THR A 110 6.77 3.23 2.87
N TYR A 111 5.80 4.07 3.20
CA TYR A 111 5.24 4.12 4.54
C TYR A 111 4.21 3.00 4.74
N GLY A 112 4.16 2.47 5.96
CA GLY A 112 3.17 1.47 6.36
C GLY A 112 1.74 1.97 6.19
N SER A 113 0.80 1.03 6.07
CA SER A 113 -0.63 1.33 6.05
C SER A 113 -1.29 0.88 7.35
N VAL A 114 -2.34 1.59 7.76
CA VAL A 114 -3.19 1.20 8.90
C VAL A 114 -4.57 0.81 8.41
N CYS A 115 -5.21 -0.15 9.06
CA CYS A 115 -6.61 -0.49 8.79
C CYS A 115 -7.49 0.09 9.91
N LEU A 116 -8.41 0.99 9.58
CA LEU A 116 -9.33 1.64 10.51
C LEU A 116 -10.75 1.63 9.94
N ASN A 117 -11.71 1.13 10.72
CA ASN A 117 -13.15 1.13 10.38
C ASN A 117 -13.49 0.57 8.99
N GLY A 118 -12.80 -0.49 8.55
CA GLY A 118 -13.03 -1.08 7.24
C GLY A 118 -12.35 -0.36 6.07
N ALA A 119 -11.48 0.60 6.35
CA ALA A 119 -10.65 1.27 5.35
C ALA A 119 -9.16 1.05 5.62
N VAL A 120 -8.37 0.88 4.57
CA VAL A 120 -6.91 0.87 4.62
C VAL A 120 -6.41 2.27 4.29
N LEU A 121 -5.65 2.88 5.19
CA LEU A 121 -5.15 4.24 5.08
C LEU A 121 -3.62 4.27 4.97
N TRP A 122 -3.10 5.14 4.12
CA TRP A 122 -1.67 5.45 4.03
C TRP A 122 -1.48 6.90 3.63
N ILE A 123 -0.31 7.44 3.95
CA ILE A 123 0.05 8.82 3.60
C ILE A 123 0.68 8.84 2.21
N TYR A 124 0.30 9.81 1.40
CA TYR A 124 1.01 10.22 0.20
C TYR A 124 1.50 11.66 0.38
N GLU A 125 2.74 11.77 0.88
CA GLU A 125 3.31 13.03 1.37
C GLU A 125 3.44 14.10 0.30
N LYS A 126 3.83 13.72 -0.93
CA LYS A 126 4.04 14.67 -2.03
C LYS A 126 2.78 15.44 -2.41
N GLN A 127 1.62 14.78 -2.31
CA GLN A 127 0.31 15.43 -2.51
C GLN A 127 -0.36 15.82 -1.18
N LYS A 128 0.33 15.66 -0.06
CA LYS A 128 -0.13 15.97 1.30
C LYS A 128 -1.53 15.43 1.56
N LEU A 129 -1.72 14.15 1.28
CA LEU A 129 -3.01 13.49 1.46
C LEU A 129 -2.86 12.14 2.16
N ILE A 130 -3.91 11.73 2.85
CA ILE A 130 -4.14 10.35 3.28
C ILE A 130 -5.02 9.72 2.21
N VAL A 131 -4.53 8.68 1.57
CA VAL A 131 -5.38 7.85 0.72
C VAL A 131 -6.05 6.81 1.61
N ALA A 132 -7.35 6.68 1.46
CA ALA A 132 -8.16 5.65 2.09
C ALA A 132 -8.75 4.73 1.03
N PHE A 133 -8.48 3.43 1.13
CA PHE A 133 -9.13 2.40 0.35
C PHE A 133 -10.23 1.75 1.21
N ASP A 134 -11.49 1.98 0.83
CA ASP A 134 -12.63 1.32 1.47
C ASP A 134 -12.64 -0.16 1.09
N VAL A 135 -12.44 -1.05 2.07
CA VAL A 135 -12.20 -2.48 1.80
C VAL A 135 -13.48 -3.18 1.34
N ARG A 136 -14.64 -2.70 1.80
CA ARG A 136 -15.94 -3.27 1.41
C ARG A 136 -16.32 -2.88 -0.02
N GLY A 137 -16.33 -1.59 -0.32
CA GLY A 137 -16.71 -1.03 -1.61
C GLY A 137 -15.60 -1.07 -2.65
N GLU A 138 -14.35 -1.31 -2.25
CA GLU A 138 -13.17 -1.34 -3.12
C GLU A 138 -12.93 -0.03 -3.86
N THR A 139 -13.21 1.08 -3.17
CA THR A 139 -13.10 2.44 -3.72
C THR A 139 -12.05 3.25 -2.99
N PHE A 140 -11.45 4.22 -3.69
CA PHE A 140 -10.46 5.13 -3.14
C PHE A 140 -11.10 6.45 -2.72
N LYS A 141 -10.59 7.03 -1.64
CA LYS A 141 -10.87 8.38 -1.17
C LYS A 141 -9.56 9.06 -0.81
N ALA A 142 -9.50 10.38 -0.98
CA ALA A 142 -8.39 11.20 -0.49
C ALA A 142 -8.89 12.10 0.63
N ILE A 143 -8.10 12.20 1.69
CA ILE A 143 -8.33 13.09 2.81
C ILE A 143 -7.12 14.04 2.83
N PRO A 144 -7.29 15.35 2.59
CA PRO A 144 -6.17 16.28 2.63
C PRO A 144 -5.58 16.31 4.05
N LEU A 145 -4.25 16.38 4.13
CA LEU A 145 -3.55 16.67 5.37
C LEU A 145 -3.75 18.14 5.74
N SER A 146 -3.63 18.44 7.04
CA SER A 146 -3.64 19.82 7.52
C SER A 146 -2.49 20.62 6.91
N GLU A 147 -2.71 21.93 6.72
CA GLU A 147 -1.66 22.86 6.25
C GLU A 147 -0.45 22.91 7.20
N ASP A 148 -0.66 22.58 8.48
CA ASP A 148 0.40 22.53 9.49
C ASP A 148 1.24 21.25 9.46
N TYR A 149 0.89 20.26 8.62
CA TYR A 149 1.58 18.97 8.54
C TYR A 149 3.10 19.11 8.25
N ASP A 150 3.48 20.07 7.40
CA ASP A 150 4.89 20.30 7.07
C ASP A 150 5.72 20.81 8.26
N LYS A 151 5.08 21.45 9.24
CA LYS A 151 5.76 21.96 10.44
C LYS A 151 6.14 20.83 11.38
N GLU A 152 5.32 19.78 11.45
CA GLU A 152 5.54 18.62 12.33
C GLU A 152 6.41 17.53 11.69
N SER A 153 6.40 17.39 10.36
CA SER A 153 7.17 16.33 9.66
C SER A 153 8.68 16.59 9.69
N ALA A 154 9.12 17.85 9.61
CA ALA A 154 10.53 18.24 9.71
C ALA A 154 11.16 17.80 11.04
N ASP A 155 10.41 17.89 12.14
CA ASP A 155 10.87 17.50 13.48
C ASP A 155 11.01 15.96 13.62
N TYR A 156 10.16 15.17 12.96
CA TYR A 156 10.20 13.70 13.06
C TYR A 156 11.40 13.08 12.31
N PHE A 157 11.73 13.58 11.12
CA PHE A 157 12.86 13.05 10.34
C PHE A 157 14.22 13.43 10.93
N ASP A 158 14.35 14.61 11.54
CA ASP A 158 15.58 15.01 12.26
C ASP A 158 15.85 14.11 13.48
N LEU A 159 14.81 13.67 14.19
CA LEU A 159 14.94 12.74 15.31
C LEU A 159 15.42 11.35 14.86
N THR A 160 14.88 10.82 13.75
CA THR A 160 15.31 9.50 13.24
C THR A 160 16.76 9.48 12.73
N ASN A 161 17.23 10.58 12.15
CA ASN A 161 18.62 10.74 11.70
C ASN A 161 19.59 10.96 12.88
N GLN A 162 19.15 11.60 13.96
CA GLN A 162 19.98 11.72 15.18
C GLN A 162 20.08 10.39 15.94
N GLN A 163 19.02 9.59 15.97
CA GLN A 163 18.98 8.33 16.70
C GLN A 163 19.81 7.23 16.02
N THR A 164 19.82 7.17 14.69
CA THR A 164 20.71 6.27 13.92
C THR A 164 22.19 6.62 14.06
N ASN A 165 22.53 7.90 14.24
CA ASN A 165 23.92 8.33 14.45
C ASN A 165 24.41 8.14 15.90
N ALA A 166 23.51 8.00 16.87
CA ALA A 166 23.84 7.76 18.27
C ALA A 166 24.09 6.27 18.59
N GLU A 167 23.49 5.35 17.83
CA GLU A 167 23.68 3.90 17.98
C GLU A 167 24.94 3.35 17.28
N CYS A 168 25.67 4.19 16.54
CA CYS A 168 26.94 3.84 15.90
C CYS A 168 28.19 4.43 16.61
N ARG A 169 28.12 4.74 17.91
CA ARG A 169 29.28 5.15 18.71
C ARG A 169 29.59 4.19 19.84
#